data_AF-A0AB37ZZE0-F1
#
_entry.id   AF-A0AB37ZZE0-F1
#
_cell.length_a   1.000
_cell.length_b   1.000
_cell.length_c   1.000
_cell.angle_alpha   90.00
_cell.angle_beta   90.00
_cell.angle_gamma   90.00
#
_symmetry.space_group_name_H-M   'P 1'
#
loop_
_entity.id
_entity.type
_entity.pdbx_description
1 polymer ?
#
loop_
_entity_poly.entity_id
_entity_poly.type
_entity_poly.pdbx_seq_one_letter_code
_entity_poly.pdbx_strand_id
1 'polypeptide(L)'
;MTAILDQADSYILVAVLILCIWMLSKATDILVDEAISLSLDWGISELVIGATIVSLGTSLPELAVSILSALQGNSIVALGNVIGSTIVNTSFILGIGAIYGSIPVNRKTANKHALLSGLSLFLILSALPVFYSDGQGKIPQWIGFLLLLLSPLYFVWMLR
;
A
#
# COMPACT_ATOMS: atom_id res chain seq x y z
N MET A 1 1.64 -24.75 9.67
CA MET A 1 0.39 -24.19 9.10
C MET A 1 0.18 -24.62 7.65
N THR A 2 1.21 -24.57 6.80
CA THR A 2 1.17 -25.07 5.40
C THR A 2 0.83 -26.56 5.30
N ALA A 3 1.38 -27.42 6.17
CA ALA A 3 1.13 -28.87 6.11
C ALA A 3 -0.33 -29.30 6.38
N ILE A 4 -1.14 -28.48 7.06
CA ILE A 4 -2.55 -28.80 7.35
C ILE A 4 -3.45 -28.40 6.17
N LEU A 5 -3.08 -27.34 5.45
CA LEU A 5 -3.85 -26.83 4.31
C LEU A 5 -3.50 -27.56 3.00
N ASP A 6 -2.27 -28.07 2.85
CA ASP A 6 -1.87 -28.86 1.68
C ASP A 6 -2.62 -30.20 1.54
N GLN A 7 -3.20 -30.72 2.64
CA GLN A 7 -4.03 -31.94 2.64
C GLN A 7 -5.53 -31.65 2.65
N ALA A 8 -5.94 -30.37 2.65
CA ALA A 8 -7.34 -29.98 2.72
C ALA A 8 -8.00 -29.95 1.34
N ASP A 9 -9.27 -30.35 1.28
CA ASP A 9 -10.07 -30.27 0.06
C ASP A 9 -10.19 -28.82 -0.43
N SER A 10 -10.27 -28.64 -1.75
CA SER A 10 -10.37 -27.32 -2.40
C SER A 10 -11.54 -26.48 -1.84
N TYR A 11 -12.65 -27.11 -1.47
CA TYR A 11 -13.79 -26.46 -0.83
C TYR A 11 -13.44 -25.83 0.53
N ILE A 12 -12.59 -26.49 1.32
CA ILE A 12 -12.15 -25.97 2.63
C ILE A 12 -11.25 -24.75 2.41
N LEU A 13 -10.35 -24.79 1.42
CA LEU A 13 -9.49 -23.65 1.08
C LEU A 13 -10.30 -22.42 0.65
N VAL A 14 -11.33 -22.62 -0.18
CA VAL A 14 -12.24 -21.54 -0.59
C VAL A 14 -13.01 -20.99 0.62
N ALA A 15 -13.51 -21.83 1.51
CA ALA A 15 -14.21 -21.39 2.72
C ALA A 15 -13.30 -20.56 3.64
N VAL A 16 -12.04 -20.99 3.83
CA VAL A 16 -11.03 -20.23 4.59
C VAL A 16 -10.74 -18.89 3.93
N LEU A 17 -10.60 -18.84 2.60
CA LEU A 17 -10.36 -17.59 1.88
C LEU A 17 -11.51 -16.59 2.08
N ILE A 18 -12.76 -17.05 1.94
CA ILE A 18 -13.94 -16.21 2.16
C ILE A 18 -13.96 -15.68 3.60
N LEU A 19 -13.67 -16.53 4.58
CA LEU A 19 -13.60 -16.13 5.99
C LEU A 19 -12.52 -15.08 6.22
N CYS A 20 -11.33 -15.24 5.64
CA CYS A 20 -10.24 -14.26 5.74
C CYS A 20 -10.64 -12.90 5.14
N ILE A 21 -11.26 -12.89 3.96
CA ILE A 21 -11.73 -11.65 3.32
C ILE A 21 -12.78 -10.97 4.20
N TRP A 22 -13.73 -11.74 4.74
CA TRP A 22 -14.76 -11.22 5.62
C TRP A 22 -14.17 -10.62 6.91
N MET A 23 -13.24 -11.32 7.56
CA MET A 23 -12.56 -10.81 8.75
C MET A 23 -11.74 -9.55 8.45
N LEU A 24 -11.04 -9.51 7.30
CA LEU A 24 -10.24 -8.35 6.89
C LEU A 24 -11.13 -7.13 6.64
N SER A 25 -12.28 -7.33 5.98
CA SER A 25 -13.28 -6.27 5.80
C SER A 25 -13.75 -5.72 7.14
N LYS A 26 -14.11 -6.60 8.09
CA LYS A 26 -14.59 -6.16 9.41
C LYS A 26 -13.51 -5.50 10.25
N ALA A 27 -12.27 -5.98 10.19
CA ALA A 27 -11.15 -5.35 10.86
C ALA A 27 -10.90 -3.94 10.32
N THR A 28 -11.06 -3.75 9.00
CA THR A 28 -10.88 -2.43 8.35
C THR A 28 -11.95 -1.45 8.79
N ASP A 29 -13.23 -1.86 8.86
CA ASP A 29 -14.33 -1.02 9.36
C ASP A 29 -14.01 -0.50 10.78
N ILE A 30 -13.66 -1.42 11.69
CA ILE A 30 -13.33 -1.08 13.09
C ILE A 30 -12.11 -0.15 13.16
N LEU A 31 -11.07 -0.43 12.37
CA LEU A 31 -9.87 0.39 12.34
C LEU A 31 -10.17 1.83 11.92
N VAL A 32 -11.05 2.02 10.92
CA VAL A 32 -11.44 3.36 10.46
C VAL A 32 -12.26 4.09 11.52
N ASP A 33 -13.25 3.43 12.12
CA ASP A 33 -14.13 4.02 13.13
C ASP A 33 -13.34 4.48 14.38
N GLU A 34 -12.41 3.65 14.85
CA GLU A 34 -11.56 3.97 16.00
C GLU A 34 -10.54 5.07 15.65
N ALA A 35 -10.01 5.06 14.43
CA ALA A 35 -9.11 6.10 13.96
C ALA A 35 -9.82 7.47 13.89
N ILE A 36 -11.06 7.52 13.41
CA ILE A 36 -11.88 8.74 13.41
C ILE A 36 -12.14 9.21 14.85
N SER A 37 -12.48 8.29 15.76
CA SER A 37 -12.69 8.61 17.18
C SER A 37 -11.44 9.25 17.82
N LEU A 38 -10.27 8.68 17.57
CA LEU A 38 -8.97 9.26 17.98
C LEU A 38 -8.72 10.64 17.37
N SER A 39 -9.14 10.87 16.13
CA SER A 39 -8.98 12.17 15.46
C SER A 39 -9.73 13.29 16.19
N LEU A 40 -10.93 12.99 16.69
CA LEU A 40 -11.77 13.92 17.45
C LEU A 40 -11.14 14.23 18.82
N ASP A 41 -10.62 13.22 19.50
CA ASP A 41 -9.97 13.37 20.80
C ASP A 41 -8.67 14.17 20.72
N TRP A 42 -7.90 14.01 19.64
CA TRP A 42 -6.61 14.68 19.44
C TRP A 42 -6.71 16.02 18.70
N GLY A 43 -7.90 16.38 18.20
CA GLY A 43 -8.12 17.60 17.41
C GLY A 43 -7.37 17.60 16.07
N ILE A 44 -7.09 16.42 15.52
CA ILE A 44 -6.40 16.23 14.24
C ILE A 44 -7.47 16.00 13.16
N SER A 45 -7.24 16.49 11.94
CA SER A 45 -8.21 16.30 10.86
C SER A 45 -8.34 14.83 10.44
N GLU A 46 -9.56 14.40 10.11
CA GLU A 46 -9.84 13.07 9.57
C GLU A 46 -8.97 12.74 8.35
N LEU A 47 -8.67 13.74 7.51
CA LEU A 47 -7.79 13.59 6.35
C LEU A 47 -6.38 13.15 6.75
N VAL A 48 -5.82 13.71 7.82
CA VAL A 48 -4.49 13.36 8.31
C VAL A 48 -4.49 11.93 8.86
N ILE A 49 -5.50 11.56 9.64
CA ILE A 49 -5.63 10.21 10.21
C ILE A 49 -5.84 9.17 9.10
N GLY A 50 -6.71 9.49 8.13
CA GLY A 50 -6.94 8.68 6.94
C GLY A 50 -5.66 8.44 6.14
N ALA A 51 -4.90 9.50 5.92
CA ALA A 51 -3.63 9.44 5.18
C ALA A 51 -2.44 8.96 6.01
N THR A 52 -2.61 8.60 7.29
CA THR A 52 -1.56 8.04 8.14
C THR A 52 -1.96 6.67 8.67
N ILE A 53 -2.69 6.63 9.79
CA ILE A 53 -3.06 5.41 10.51
C ILE A 53 -3.87 4.48 9.62
N VAL A 54 -4.90 4.99 8.95
CA VAL A 54 -5.76 4.16 8.09
C VAL A 54 -4.97 3.63 6.90
N SER A 55 -4.26 4.49 6.18
CA SER A 55 -3.45 4.08 5.02
C SER A 55 -2.34 3.08 5.37
N LEU A 56 -1.70 3.25 6.54
CA LEU A 56 -0.68 2.32 7.00
C LEU A 56 -1.31 0.99 7.38
N GLY A 57 -2.39 1.02 8.16
CA GLY A 57 -3.12 -0.15 8.62
C GLY A 57 -3.61 -1.03 7.46
N THR A 58 -4.18 -0.42 6.42
CA THR A 58 -4.64 -1.17 5.23
C THR A 58 -3.51 -1.68 4.36
N SER A 59 -2.30 -1.10 4.44
CA SER A 59 -1.11 -1.54 3.68
C SER A 59 -0.22 -2.54 4.42
N LEU A 60 -0.51 -2.83 5.69
CA LEU A 60 0.26 -3.79 6.50
C LEU A 60 0.25 -5.21 5.91
N PRO A 61 -0.87 -5.75 5.42
CA PRO A 61 -0.89 -7.07 4.80
C PRO A 61 0.05 -7.15 3.59
N GLU A 62 0.04 -6.14 2.72
CA GLU A 62 0.88 -6.04 1.54
C GLU A 62 2.35 -5.94 1.92
N LEU A 63 2.67 -5.12 2.93
CA LEU A 63 4.01 -5.01 3.48
C LEU A 63 4.50 -6.37 3.99
N ALA A 64 3.67 -7.09 4.76
CA ALA A 64 4.02 -8.40 5.28
C ALA A 64 4.27 -9.41 4.15
N VAL A 65 3.38 -9.49 3.16
CA VAL A 65 3.54 -10.40 2.00
C VAL A 65 4.79 -10.06 1.21
N SER A 66 5.04 -8.78 0.91
CA SER A 66 6.19 -8.35 0.12
C SER A 66 7.51 -8.59 0.84
N ILE A 67 7.61 -8.29 2.14
CA ILE A 67 8.82 -8.55 2.92
C ILE A 67 9.08 -10.05 3.03
N LEU A 68 8.07 -10.84 3.39
CA LEU A 68 8.22 -12.29 3.52
C LEU A 68 8.63 -12.94 2.18
N SER A 69 8.00 -12.55 1.07
CA SER A 69 8.35 -13.04 -0.27
C SER A 69 9.77 -12.66 -0.65
N ALA A 70 10.21 -11.43 -0.36
CA ALA A 70 11.58 -10.99 -0.62
C ALA A 70 12.60 -11.76 0.23
N LEU A 71 12.33 -11.98 1.52
CA LEU A 71 13.19 -12.74 2.42
C LEU A 71 13.32 -14.22 2.01
N GLN A 72 12.27 -14.78 1.41
CA GLN A 72 12.27 -16.14 0.85
C GLN A 72 12.97 -16.24 -0.52
N GLY A 73 13.57 -15.15 -1.02
CA GLY A 73 14.23 -15.10 -2.32
C GLY A 73 13.27 -14.97 -3.50
N ASN A 74 11.97 -14.81 -3.26
CA ASN A 74 10.96 -14.62 -4.29
C ASN A 74 10.64 -13.13 -4.50
N SER A 75 11.64 -12.39 -4.96
CA SER A 75 11.55 -10.94 -5.21
C SER A 75 10.55 -10.58 -6.32
N ILE A 76 10.28 -11.49 -7.26
CA ILE A 76 9.29 -11.29 -8.32
C ILE A 76 7.88 -11.23 -7.74
N VAL A 77 7.52 -12.12 -6.81
CA VAL A 77 6.23 -12.08 -6.12
C VAL A 77 6.11 -10.82 -5.27
N ALA A 78 7.18 -10.44 -4.55
CA ALA A 78 7.20 -9.21 -3.77
C ALA A 78 6.93 -7.96 -4.64
N LEU A 79 7.57 -7.89 -5.81
CA LEU A 79 7.39 -6.80 -6.77
C LEU A 79 5.99 -6.78 -7.37
N GLY A 80 5.48 -7.96 -7.77
CA GLY A 80 4.14 -8.12 -8.29
C GLY A 80 3.06 -7.67 -7.31
N ASN A 81 3.23 -7.98 -6.02
CA ASN A 81 2.33 -7.53 -4.96
C ASN A 81 2.31 -6.00 -4.83
N VAL A 82 3.48 -5.36 -4.70
CA VAL A 82 3.55 -3.88 -4.54
C VAL A 82 3.01 -3.13 -5.75
N ILE A 83 3.43 -3.53 -6.97
CA ILE A 83 2.99 -2.86 -8.20
C ILE A 83 1.50 -3.11 -8.43
N GLY A 84 1.04 -4.35 -8.28
CA GLY A 84 -0.35 -4.74 -8.45
C GLY A 84 -1.28 -3.95 -7.51
N SER A 85 -0.98 -3.94 -6.21
CA SER A 85 -1.77 -3.20 -5.22
C SER A 85 -1.77 -1.70 -5.49
N THR A 86 -0.64 -1.11 -5.91
CA THR A 86 -0.59 0.32 -6.26
C THR A 86 -1.51 0.66 -7.43
N ILE A 87 -1.50 -0.18 -8.47
CA ILE A 87 -2.37 0.01 -9.64
C ILE A 87 -3.84 -0.16 -9.25
N VAL A 88 -4.18 -1.21 -8.50
CA VAL A 88 -5.57 -1.46 -8.06
C VAL A 88 -6.07 -0.31 -7.17
N ASN A 89 -5.28 0.15 -6.21
CA ASN A 89 -5.68 1.23 -5.30
C ASN A 89 -5.86 2.55 -6.06
N THR A 90 -4.97 2.87 -7.00
CA THR A 90 -5.00 4.16 -7.70
C THR A 90 -6.01 4.19 -8.85
N SER A 91 -6.21 3.07 -9.56
CA SER A 91 -7.11 3.02 -10.72
C SER A 91 -8.50 2.53 -10.35
N PHE A 92 -8.60 1.39 -9.67
CA PHE A 92 -9.87 0.73 -9.41
C PHE A 92 -10.59 1.37 -8.23
N ILE A 93 -9.93 1.48 -7.06
CA ILE A 93 -10.57 2.02 -5.85
C ILE A 93 -10.89 3.51 -6.02
N LEU A 94 -9.90 4.35 -6.40
CA LEU A 94 -10.15 5.77 -6.64
C LEU A 94 -11.09 5.99 -7.83
N GLY A 95 -11.02 5.18 -8.89
CA GLY A 95 -11.91 5.28 -10.04
C GLY A 95 -13.38 5.05 -9.65
N ILE A 96 -13.65 4.00 -8.87
CA ILE A 96 -14.98 3.76 -8.29
C ILE A 96 -15.38 4.91 -7.37
N GLY A 97 -14.49 5.34 -6.46
CA GLY A 97 -14.76 6.46 -5.56
C GLY A 97 -15.14 7.76 -6.30
N ALA A 98 -14.47 8.06 -7.42
CA ALA A 98 -14.75 9.23 -8.25
C ALA A 98 -16.07 9.12 -9.04
N ILE A 99 -16.53 7.90 -9.34
CA ILE A 99 -17.85 7.67 -9.96
C ILE A 99 -18.96 7.95 -8.95
N TYR A 100 -18.81 7.51 -7.70
CA TYR A 100 -19.84 7.63 -6.67
C TYR A 100 -19.81 8.94 -5.88
N GLY A 101 -18.67 9.64 -5.83
CA GLY A 101 -18.51 10.85 -5.01
C GLY A 101 -17.56 11.87 -5.62
N SER A 102 -17.74 13.14 -5.21
CA SER A 102 -16.77 14.20 -5.49
C SER A 102 -15.60 14.08 -4.51
N ILE A 103 -14.42 13.74 -5.00
CA ILE A 103 -13.20 13.69 -4.19
C ILE A 103 -12.59 15.10 -4.16
N PRO A 104 -12.61 15.82 -3.02
CA PRO A 104 -12.09 17.17 -2.95
C PRO A 104 -10.56 17.16 -3.07
N VAL A 105 -10.05 17.87 -4.08
CA VAL A 105 -8.60 17.99 -4.32
C VAL A 105 -8.14 19.40 -3.96
N ASN A 106 -7.50 19.56 -2.80
CA ASN A 106 -6.86 20.83 -2.44
C ASN A 106 -5.54 20.99 -3.23
N ARG A 107 -5.40 22.08 -3.98
CA ARG A 107 -4.22 22.34 -4.83
C ARG A 107 -2.88 22.26 -4.08
N LYS A 108 -2.81 22.73 -2.83
CA LYS A 108 -1.58 22.66 -2.04
C LYS A 108 -1.22 21.21 -1.72
N THR A 109 -2.17 20.45 -1.20
CA THR A 109 -2.05 19.04 -0.86
C THR A 109 -1.74 18.19 -2.11
N ALA A 110 -2.45 18.45 -3.21
CA ALA A 110 -2.26 17.78 -4.49
C ALA A 110 -0.85 17.97 -5.06
N ASN A 111 -0.31 19.19 -5.04
CA ASN A 111 1.05 19.45 -5.50
C ASN A 111 2.10 18.71 -4.65
N LYS A 112 1.90 18.68 -3.32
CA LYS A 112 2.77 17.93 -2.40
C LYS A 112 2.76 16.43 -2.74
N HIS A 113 1.56 15.84 -2.91
CA HIS A 113 1.42 14.44 -3.30
C HIS A 113 2.05 14.15 -4.66
N ALA A 114 1.78 14.98 -5.68
CA ALA A 114 2.27 14.78 -7.04
C ALA A 114 3.80 14.80 -7.12
N LEU A 115 4.45 15.70 -6.36
CA LEU A 115 5.91 15.77 -6.31
C LEU A 115 6.53 14.51 -5.71
N LEU A 116 5.99 14.04 -4.58
CA LEU A 116 6.51 12.86 -3.89
C LEU A 116 6.19 11.56 -4.62
N SER A 117 4.96 11.41 -5.14
CA SER A 117 4.60 10.24 -5.95
C SER A 117 5.38 10.20 -7.26
N GLY A 118 5.61 11.36 -7.88
CA GLY A 118 6.46 11.49 -9.06
C GLY A 118 7.91 11.11 -8.78
N LEU A 119 8.46 11.51 -7.64
CA LEU A 119 9.82 11.12 -7.24
C LEU A 119 9.93 9.61 -6.97
N SER A 120 8.97 9.03 -6.25
CA SER A 120 8.90 7.58 -6.02
C SER A 120 8.81 6.81 -7.34
N LEU A 121 7.94 7.26 -8.26
CA LEU A 121 7.81 6.67 -9.59
C LEU A 121 9.11 6.79 -10.39
N PHE A 122 9.77 7.95 -10.36
CA PHE A 122 11.04 8.18 -11.03
C PHE A 122 12.13 7.22 -10.53
N LEU A 123 12.26 7.05 -9.22
CA LEU A 123 13.19 6.11 -8.60
C LEU A 123 12.92 4.67 -9.06
N ILE A 124 11.66 4.25 -9.11
CA ILE A 124 11.27 2.92 -9.61
C ILE A 124 11.56 2.79 -11.12
N LEU A 125 11.27 3.81 -11.93
CA LEU A 125 11.52 3.79 -13.38
C LEU A 125 13.02 3.72 -13.70
N SER A 126 13.88 4.34 -12.89
CA SER A 126 15.33 4.21 -13.04
C SER A 126 15.86 2.77 -12.86
N ALA A 127 15.06 1.89 -12.24
CA ALA A 127 15.39 0.48 -12.08
C ALA A 127 14.98 -0.39 -13.29
N LEU A 128 14.38 0.20 -14.34
CA LEU A 128 13.94 -0.55 -15.51
C LEU A 128 15.12 -1.15 -16.31
N PRO A 129 14.92 -2.31 -16.98
CA PRO A 129 15.96 -2.98 -17.74
C PRO A 129 16.62 -2.12 -18.82
N VAL A 130 15.90 -1.12 -19.36
CA VAL A 130 16.39 -0.19 -20.38
C VAL A 130 17.62 0.60 -19.91
N PHE A 131 17.76 0.79 -18.59
CA PHE A 131 18.89 1.51 -17.99
C PHE A 131 20.06 0.58 -17.59
N TYR A 132 19.94 -0.73 -17.82
CA TYR A 132 20.95 -1.72 -17.46
C TYR A 132 21.47 -2.48 -18.69
N SER A 133 22.79 -2.52 -18.84
CA SER A 133 23.45 -3.23 -19.96
C SER A 133 23.21 -4.74 -19.98
N ASP A 134 22.88 -5.34 -18.82
CA ASP A 134 22.62 -6.77 -18.67
C ASP A 134 21.21 -7.19 -19.17
N GLY A 135 20.36 -6.23 -19.59
CA GLY A 135 18.98 -6.49 -20.01
C GLY A 135 18.04 -6.91 -18.87
N GLN A 136 18.52 -6.91 -17.62
CA GLN A 136 17.73 -7.17 -16.42
C GLN A 136 17.65 -5.90 -15.56
N GLY A 137 16.43 -5.47 -15.24
CA GLY A 137 16.19 -4.36 -14.31
C GLY A 137 16.52 -4.78 -12.88
N LYS A 138 17.22 -3.91 -12.14
CA LYS A 138 17.60 -4.16 -10.75
C LYS A 138 17.23 -2.92 -9.93
N ILE A 139 16.58 -3.12 -8.78
CA ILE A 139 16.39 -2.06 -7.78
C ILE A 139 17.57 -2.17 -6.81
N PRO A 140 18.57 -1.28 -6.87
CA PRO A 140 19.69 -1.29 -5.94
C PRO A 140 19.24 -0.89 -4.53
N GLN A 141 19.95 -1.36 -3.51
CA GLN A 141 19.58 -1.16 -2.10
C GLN A 141 19.45 0.32 -1.72
N TRP A 142 20.29 1.19 -2.30
CA TRP A 142 20.24 2.64 -2.05
C TRP A 142 18.92 3.29 -2.51
N ILE A 143 18.32 2.81 -3.60
CA ILE A 143 16.97 3.24 -4.02
C ILE A 143 15.95 2.79 -2.97
N GLY A 144 16.08 1.58 -2.44
CA GLY A 144 15.25 1.08 -1.35
C GLY A 144 15.30 1.99 -0.11
N PHE A 145 16.51 2.41 0.29
CA PHE A 145 16.67 3.36 1.41
C PHE A 145 16.04 4.72 1.13
N LEU A 146 16.19 5.26 -0.09
CA LEU A 146 15.54 6.52 -0.47
C LEU A 146 14.01 6.41 -0.45
N LEU A 147 13.45 5.31 -0.99
CA LEU A 147 12.00 5.07 -0.98
C LEU A 147 11.47 4.94 0.45
N LEU A 148 12.18 4.25 1.33
CA LEU A 148 11.85 4.15 2.76
C LEU A 148 11.86 5.53 3.45
N LEU A 149 12.78 6.42 3.08
CA LEU A 149 12.90 7.75 3.69
C LEU A 149 11.82 8.72 3.18
N LEU A 150 11.35 8.54 1.94
CA LEU A 150 10.29 9.37 1.36
C LEU A 150 8.95 9.23 2.09
N SER A 151 8.60 8.04 2.60
CA SER A 151 7.33 7.79 3.30
C SER A 151 7.16 8.60 4.61
N PRO A 152 8.09 8.57 5.58
CA PRO A 152 7.99 9.41 6.78
C PRO A 152 8.14 10.89 6.46
N LEU A 153 8.95 11.27 5.47
CA LEU A 153 9.08 12.66 5.03
C LEU A 153 7.74 13.20 4.50
N TYR A 154 7.03 12.38 3.73
CA TYR A 154 5.69 12.67 3.24
C TYR A 154 4.70 12.91 4.39
N PHE A 155 4.66 12.02 5.39
CA PHE A 155 3.76 12.19 6.54
C PHE A 155 4.05 13.48 7.32
N VAL A 156 5.33 13.76 7.61
CA VAL A 156 5.73 15.00 8.31
C VAL A 156 5.38 16.25 7.49
N TRP A 157 5.56 16.20 6.17
CA TRP A 157 5.26 17.34 5.31
C TRP A 157 3.76 17.53 5.08
N MET A 158 2.96 16.48 5.21
CA MET A 158 1.50 16.56 5.17
C MET A 158 0.92 17.15 6.46
N LEU A 159 1.55 16.86 7.61
CA LEU A 159 1.18 17.39 8.92
C LEU A 159 1.50 18.90 9.11
N ARG A 160 2.34 19.47 8.25
CA ARG A 160 2.75 20.89 8.24
C ARG A 160 2.02 21.70 7.17
#